data_AF-A0A928ZSZ9-F1
#
_entry.id   AF-A0A928ZSZ9-F1
#
_cell.length_a   1.000
_cell.length_b   1.000
_cell.length_c   1.000
_cell.angle_alpha   90.00
_cell.angle_beta   90.00
_cell.angle_gamma   90.00
#
_symmetry.space_group_name_H-M   'P 1'
#
loop_
_entity.id
_entity.type
_entity.pdbx_description
1 polymer ?
#
loop_
_entity_poly.entity_id
_entity_poly.type
_entity_poly.pdbx_seq_one_letter_code
_entity_poly.pdbx_strand_id
1 'polypeptide(L)'
;MYCPCCETSHLKRERLDQHLAVHACETCEGQWVSSYDYWHWLEWQPSNGKIKHCDALDISDRVSDNRRASFCPECNHLMRRAKVGHGLEFYLDRCSHCGGIWFDRGEWDILQVHNIHNKVHLVFSEPWQSQIRQAEFNRVLEETYRSALGDEDYAQALRIRSWLEQHPHRDYILSVLNQVPPSEDESRYIPVPRSVSQNDVPKEEASYQHPVASGQGHNSPITA
;
A
#
# COMPACT_ATOMS: atom_id res chain seq x y z
N MET A 1 -5.93 -23.53 25.31
CA MET A 1 -5.43 -22.43 24.46
C MET A 1 -5.76 -21.12 25.15
N TYR A 2 -4.80 -20.19 25.21
CA TYR A 2 -5.02 -18.86 25.78
C TYR A 2 -5.45 -17.88 24.68
N CYS A 3 -6.22 -16.87 25.06
CA CYS A 3 -6.64 -15.81 24.16
C CYS A 3 -5.42 -14.97 23.73
N PRO A 4 -5.18 -14.78 22.42
CA PRO A 4 -4.06 -13.99 21.91
C PRO A 4 -4.17 -12.48 22.16
N CYS A 5 -5.36 -11.98 22.53
CA CYS A 5 -5.58 -10.57 22.85
C CYS A 5 -5.52 -10.30 24.36
N CYS A 6 -6.02 -11.22 25.20
CA CYS A 6 -6.07 -11.05 26.65
C CYS A 6 -4.88 -11.69 27.38
N GLU A 7 -4.24 -12.70 26.76
CA GLU A 7 -3.14 -13.55 27.27
C GLU A 7 -3.46 -14.38 28.53
N THR A 8 -4.41 -13.94 29.34
CA THR A 8 -4.79 -14.51 30.64
C THR A 8 -6.09 -15.32 30.58
N SER A 9 -6.94 -15.04 29.60
CA SER A 9 -8.23 -15.70 29.42
C SER A 9 -8.09 -16.98 28.58
N HIS A 10 -8.84 -18.02 28.93
CA HIS A 10 -8.88 -19.28 28.18
C HIS A 10 -9.97 -19.26 27.11
N LEU A 11 -9.67 -19.81 25.94
CA LEU A 11 -10.66 -19.95 24.88
C LEU A 11 -11.58 -21.16 25.13
N LYS A 12 -12.89 -20.96 25.01
CA LYS A 12 -13.91 -21.99 25.15
C LYS A 12 -14.44 -22.40 23.79
N ARG A 13 -14.77 -23.68 23.62
CA ARG A 13 -15.36 -24.17 22.36
C ARG A 13 -16.79 -23.67 22.23
N GLU A 14 -17.08 -23.04 21.11
CA GLU A 14 -18.39 -22.51 20.75
C GLU A 14 -18.68 -22.77 19.26
N ARG A 15 -19.86 -22.35 18.81
CA ARG A 15 -20.24 -22.38 17.39
C ARG A 15 -20.56 -20.97 16.94
N LEU A 16 -19.88 -20.53 15.90
CA LEU A 16 -20.07 -19.21 15.29
C LEU A 16 -21.17 -19.21 14.22
N ASP A 17 -21.35 -20.36 13.58
CA ASP A 17 -22.40 -20.64 12.61
C ASP A 17 -22.83 -22.11 12.77
N GLN A 18 -23.94 -22.53 12.13
CA GLN A 18 -24.51 -23.88 12.23
C GLN A 18 -23.46 -24.98 12.08
N HIS A 19 -22.46 -24.76 11.21
CA HIS A 19 -21.39 -25.72 10.92
C HIS A 19 -19.97 -25.23 11.21
N LEU A 20 -19.79 -24.06 11.83
CA LEU A 20 -18.46 -23.51 12.11
C LEU A 20 -18.11 -23.62 13.61
N ALA A 21 -17.24 -24.56 13.93
CA ALA A 21 -16.69 -24.71 15.28
C ALA A 21 -15.58 -23.68 15.51
N VAL A 22 -15.61 -23.01 16.66
CA VAL A 22 -14.66 -21.96 17.03
C VAL A 22 -14.22 -22.08 18.49
N HIS A 23 -13.14 -21.39 18.84
CA HIS A 23 -12.76 -21.17 20.23
C HIS A 23 -12.86 -19.68 20.57
N ALA A 24 -13.85 -19.31 21.38
CA ALA A 24 -14.17 -17.93 21.71
C ALA A 24 -13.60 -17.52 23.09
N CYS A 25 -13.27 -16.24 23.22
CA CYS A 25 -12.85 -15.61 24.47
C CYS A 25 -14.02 -14.88 25.12
N GLU A 26 -14.32 -15.17 26.39
CA GLU A 26 -15.42 -14.48 27.12
C GLU A 26 -15.09 -13.02 27.48
N THR A 27 -13.81 -12.63 27.45
CA THR A 27 -13.36 -11.30 27.90
C THR A 27 -13.33 -10.28 26.77
N CYS A 28 -12.76 -10.66 25.62
CA CYS A 28 -12.65 -9.77 24.46
C CYS A 28 -13.59 -10.14 23.32
N GLU A 29 -14.38 -11.21 23.47
CA GLU A 29 -15.32 -11.72 22.45
C GLU A 29 -14.64 -12.11 21.12
N GLY A 30 -13.31 -12.25 21.11
CA GLY A 30 -12.55 -12.71 19.95
C GLY A 30 -12.65 -14.23 19.76
N GLN A 31 -12.50 -14.66 18.52
CA GLN A 31 -12.83 -16.01 18.06
C GLN A 31 -11.68 -16.59 17.23
N TRP A 32 -11.21 -17.77 17.65
CA TRP A 32 -10.25 -18.56 16.89
C TRP A 32 -10.97 -19.61 16.06
N VAL A 33 -10.59 -19.69 14.78
CA VAL A 33 -11.04 -20.73 13.86
C VAL A 33 -9.83 -21.47 13.34
N SER A 34 -9.78 -22.79 13.56
CA SER A 34 -8.71 -23.60 12.99
C SER A 34 -8.79 -23.62 11.46
N SER A 35 -7.67 -23.84 10.79
CA SER A 35 -7.65 -23.99 9.33
C SER A 35 -8.62 -25.09 8.88
N TYR A 36 -8.59 -26.23 9.58
CA TYR A 36 -9.45 -27.38 9.30
C TYR A 36 -10.94 -27.02 9.42
N ASP A 37 -11.36 -26.39 10.52
CA ASP A 37 -12.76 -26.04 10.76
C ASP A 37 -13.27 -25.04 9.71
N TYR A 38 -12.44 -24.06 9.32
CA TYR A 38 -12.80 -23.09 8.29
C TYR A 38 -13.00 -23.76 6.92
N TRP A 39 -12.06 -24.61 6.48
CA TRP A 39 -12.15 -25.28 5.19
C TRP A 39 -13.32 -26.27 5.15
N HIS A 40 -13.50 -27.05 6.21
CA HIS A 40 -14.62 -27.97 6.32
C HIS A 40 -15.96 -27.22 6.28
N TRP A 41 -16.10 -26.10 6.99
CA TRP A 41 -17.30 -25.26 6.91
C TRP A 41 -17.53 -24.68 5.50
N LEU A 42 -16.45 -24.28 4.82
CA LEU A 42 -16.52 -23.67 3.48
C LEU A 42 -17.10 -24.63 2.43
N GLU A 43 -16.88 -25.94 2.56
CA GLU A 43 -17.45 -26.96 1.68
C GLU A 43 -18.99 -26.94 1.64
N TRP A 44 -19.63 -26.48 2.71
CA TRP A 44 -21.09 -26.39 2.83
C TRP A 44 -21.64 -25.01 2.46
N GLN A 45 -20.76 -24.05 2.14
CA GLN A 45 -21.18 -22.70 1.80
C GLN A 45 -21.60 -22.60 0.33
N PRO A 46 -22.66 -21.83 0.01
CA PRO A 46 -23.04 -21.59 -1.37
C PRO A 46 -21.90 -20.85 -2.07
N SER A 47 -21.49 -21.39 -3.22
CA SER A 47 -20.60 -20.68 -4.14
C SER A 47 -21.37 -19.47 -4.70
N ASN A 48 -20.76 -18.28 -4.70
CA ASN A 48 -21.21 -17.08 -5.45
C ASN A 48 -22.13 -16.05 -4.79
N GLY A 49 -21.87 -15.66 -3.54
CA GLY A 49 -22.27 -14.31 -3.10
C GLY A 49 -21.34 -13.23 -3.67
N LYS A 50 -21.84 -12.26 -4.45
CA LYS A 50 -21.08 -11.04 -4.80
C LYS A 50 -20.71 -10.30 -3.51
N ILE A 51 -19.48 -9.81 -3.41
CA ILE A 51 -19.04 -8.97 -2.28
C ILE A 51 -19.91 -7.71 -2.26
N LYS A 52 -20.51 -7.40 -1.11
CA LYS A 52 -21.24 -6.15 -0.93
C LYS A 52 -20.25 -5.09 -0.47
N HIS A 53 -20.22 -3.94 -1.12
CA HIS A 53 -19.42 -2.81 -0.67
C HIS A 53 -20.18 -2.04 0.42
N CYS A 54 -19.48 -1.59 1.45
CA CYS A 54 -20.01 -0.64 2.44
C CYS A 54 -19.48 0.76 2.19
N ASP A 55 -20.28 1.73 2.59
CA ASP A 55 -19.79 3.04 2.99
C ASP A 55 -19.30 2.94 4.44
N ALA A 56 -18.06 3.37 4.70
CA ALA A 56 -17.31 3.09 5.93
C ALA A 56 -17.93 3.65 7.24
N LEU A 57 -18.97 4.49 7.15
CA LEU A 57 -19.48 5.31 8.26
C LEU A 57 -20.40 4.55 9.25
N ASP A 58 -20.87 3.34 8.93
CA ASP A 58 -21.84 2.60 9.79
C ASP A 58 -21.24 1.37 10.51
N ILE A 59 -19.92 1.17 10.39
CA ILE A 59 -19.27 -0.10 10.78
C ILE A 59 -18.22 0.06 11.90
N SER A 60 -17.63 1.25 12.05
CA SER A 60 -16.52 1.48 13.00
C SER A 60 -16.88 1.20 14.47
N ASP A 61 -18.14 1.39 14.84
CA ASP A 61 -18.60 1.22 16.22
C ASP A 61 -18.93 -0.24 16.58
N ARG A 62 -18.99 -1.14 15.59
CA ARG A 62 -19.37 -2.55 15.77
C ARG A 62 -18.19 -3.53 15.72
N VAL A 63 -17.02 -3.08 15.25
CA VAL A 63 -15.78 -3.89 15.18
C VAL A 63 -14.77 -3.37 16.19
N SER A 64 -14.18 -4.27 16.97
CA SER A 64 -12.95 -3.97 17.68
C SER A 64 -11.77 -4.53 16.90
N ASP A 65 -10.94 -3.69 16.28
CA ASP A 65 -9.71 -4.11 15.58
C ASP A 65 -8.51 -4.01 16.54
N ASN A 66 -8.02 -5.12 17.10
CA ASN A 66 -6.86 -5.10 17.99
C ASN A 66 -5.58 -5.02 17.18
N ARG A 67 -4.99 -3.83 17.07
CA ARG A 67 -3.81 -3.55 16.23
C ARG A 67 -2.48 -4.12 16.74
N ARG A 68 -2.49 -4.85 17.85
CA ARG A 68 -1.27 -5.46 18.40
C ARG A 68 -0.93 -6.74 17.64
N ALA A 69 0.37 -6.97 17.47
CA ALA A 69 0.84 -8.24 16.94
C ALA A 69 0.56 -9.36 17.97
N SER A 70 -0.05 -10.44 17.52
CA SER A 70 -0.49 -11.53 18.39
C SER A 70 0.03 -12.89 17.92
N PHE A 71 0.23 -13.80 18.87
CA PHE A 71 0.67 -15.18 18.61
C PHE A 71 -0.53 -16.11 18.43
N CYS A 72 -0.39 -17.10 17.55
CA CYS A 72 -1.41 -18.10 17.31
C CYS A 72 -1.69 -18.91 18.59
N PRO A 73 -2.96 -19.03 19.03
CA PRO A 73 -3.30 -19.75 20.26
C PRO A 73 -3.12 -21.28 20.17
N GLU A 74 -2.96 -21.81 18.96
CA GLU A 74 -2.80 -23.24 18.67
C GLU A 74 -1.32 -23.67 18.58
N CYS A 75 -0.49 -22.91 17.85
CA CYS A 75 0.91 -23.28 17.57
C CYS A 75 1.95 -22.22 17.98
N ASN A 76 1.52 -21.14 18.64
CA ASN A 76 2.36 -20.06 19.17
C ASN A 76 3.28 -19.35 18.14
N HIS A 77 2.97 -19.45 16.85
CA HIS A 77 3.64 -18.67 15.80
C HIS A 77 3.00 -17.30 15.62
N LEU A 78 3.79 -16.31 15.24
CA LEU A 78 3.30 -14.96 14.97
C LEU A 78 2.26 -14.98 13.83
N MET A 79 1.12 -14.32 14.06
CA MET A 79 0.07 -14.19 13.05
C MET A 79 0.36 -13.02 12.11
N ARG A 80 0.02 -13.21 10.84
CA ARG A 80 0.11 -12.17 9.81
C ARG A 80 -1.23 -11.47 9.68
N ARG A 81 -1.17 -10.15 9.67
CA ARG A 81 -2.31 -9.25 9.48
C ARG A 81 -2.53 -8.94 8.00
N ALA A 82 -3.78 -8.88 7.55
CA ALA A 82 -4.15 -8.50 6.18
C ALA A 82 -5.40 -7.60 6.17
N LYS A 83 -5.36 -6.51 5.40
CA LYS A 83 -6.50 -5.58 5.30
C LYS A 83 -7.64 -6.27 4.57
N VAL A 84 -8.86 -6.15 5.07
CA VAL A 84 -10.04 -6.75 4.41
C VAL A 84 -10.42 -5.98 3.16
N GLY A 85 -10.44 -4.65 3.22
CA GLY A 85 -10.78 -3.78 2.08
C GLY A 85 -12.29 -3.73 1.81
N HIS A 86 -12.68 -3.36 0.58
CA HIS A 86 -14.09 -3.23 0.16
C HIS A 86 -14.95 -2.27 1.00
N GLY A 87 -14.32 -1.24 1.58
CA GLY A 87 -14.98 -0.26 2.47
C GLY A 87 -14.90 -0.64 3.95
N LEU A 88 -14.32 -1.79 4.29
CA LEU A 88 -14.06 -2.22 5.67
C LEU A 88 -12.65 -1.81 6.10
N GLU A 89 -12.59 -1.07 7.21
CA GLU A 89 -11.36 -0.48 7.76
C GLU A 89 -10.83 -1.26 8.97
N PHE A 90 -10.82 -2.59 8.86
CA PHE A 90 -10.18 -3.50 9.82
C PHE A 90 -9.35 -4.56 9.11
N TYR A 91 -8.65 -5.36 9.90
CA TYR A 91 -7.71 -6.36 9.42
C TYR A 91 -7.99 -7.71 10.05
N LEU A 92 -7.70 -8.78 9.32
CA LEU A 92 -7.76 -10.13 9.84
C LEU A 92 -6.36 -10.65 10.15
N ASP A 93 -6.27 -11.48 11.19
CA ASP A 93 -5.04 -12.14 11.59
C ASP A 93 -5.08 -13.63 11.24
N ARG A 94 -4.07 -14.12 10.51
CA ARG A 94 -3.93 -15.53 10.15
C ARG A 94 -2.57 -16.06 10.55
N CYS A 95 -2.56 -17.24 11.15
CA CYS A 95 -1.31 -17.94 11.43
C CYS A 95 -0.65 -18.41 10.12
N SER A 96 0.59 -17.99 9.89
CA SER A 96 1.37 -18.43 8.73
C SER A 96 1.81 -19.90 8.82
N HIS A 97 1.74 -20.52 10.01
CA HIS A 97 2.18 -21.89 10.25
C HIS A 97 1.02 -22.90 10.15
N CYS A 98 -0.01 -22.80 11.01
CA CYS A 98 -1.13 -23.73 10.99
C CYS A 98 -2.28 -23.30 10.06
N GLY A 99 -2.28 -22.05 9.58
CA GLY A 99 -3.31 -21.52 8.68
C GLY A 99 -4.61 -21.09 9.35
N GLY A 100 -4.75 -21.28 10.67
CA GLY A 100 -5.91 -20.82 11.44
C GLY A 100 -6.03 -19.30 11.48
N ILE A 101 -7.25 -18.82 11.73
CA ILE A 101 -7.64 -17.42 11.60
C ILE A 101 -8.21 -16.95 12.94
N TRP A 102 -7.78 -15.76 13.35
CA TRP A 102 -8.34 -15.05 14.48
C TRP A 102 -9.27 -13.94 13.97
N PHE A 103 -10.44 -13.85 14.57
CA PHE A 103 -11.41 -12.77 14.37
C PHE A 103 -11.56 -12.04 15.69
N ASP A 104 -11.38 -10.73 15.69
CA ASP A 104 -11.76 -9.92 16.83
C ASP A 104 -13.29 -9.73 16.90
N ARG A 105 -13.75 -9.14 18.00
CA ARG A 105 -15.17 -8.91 18.27
C ARG A 105 -15.87 -8.22 17.10
N GLY A 106 -16.93 -8.85 16.61
CA GLY A 106 -17.82 -8.31 15.56
C GLY A 106 -17.28 -8.45 14.13
N GLU A 107 -16.03 -8.88 13.94
CA GLU A 107 -15.45 -9.00 12.59
C GLU A 107 -16.17 -10.05 11.76
N TRP A 108 -16.44 -11.23 12.33
CA TRP A 108 -17.14 -12.31 11.61
C TRP A 108 -18.52 -11.87 11.11
N ASP A 109 -19.32 -11.24 11.97
CA ASP A 109 -20.67 -10.78 11.64
C ASP A 109 -20.66 -9.80 10.46
N ILE A 110 -19.67 -8.91 10.44
CA ILE A 110 -19.51 -7.94 9.36
C ILE A 110 -19.04 -8.62 8.08
N LEU A 111 -18.13 -9.59 8.16
CA LEU A 111 -17.77 -10.41 7.00
C LEU A 111 -18.98 -11.20 6.45
N GLN A 112 -19.93 -11.60 7.31
CA GLN A 112 -21.19 -12.21 6.87
C GLN A 112 -22.06 -11.22 6.11
N VAL A 113 -22.34 -10.05 6.68
CA VAL A 113 -23.13 -8.98 6.05
C VAL A 113 -22.59 -8.63 4.66
N HIS A 114 -21.26 -8.60 4.52
CA HIS A 114 -20.54 -8.23 3.30
C HIS A 114 -20.27 -9.36 2.31
N ASN A 115 -20.70 -10.60 2.59
CA ASN A 115 -20.39 -11.79 1.80
C ASN A 115 -18.86 -12.05 1.62
N ILE A 116 -18.06 -11.72 2.64
CA ILE A 116 -16.60 -11.96 2.66
C ILE A 116 -16.22 -13.14 3.57
N HIS A 117 -17.07 -13.54 4.51
CA HIS A 117 -16.86 -14.69 5.42
C HIS A 117 -16.44 -15.99 4.69
N ASN A 118 -17.08 -16.31 3.55
CA ASN A 118 -16.70 -17.45 2.71
C ASN A 118 -15.52 -17.20 1.75
N LYS A 119 -14.85 -16.05 1.87
CA LYS A 119 -13.69 -15.61 1.08
C LYS A 119 -12.51 -15.18 1.95
N VAL A 120 -12.56 -15.41 3.26
CA VAL A 120 -11.46 -15.03 4.18
C VAL A 120 -10.12 -15.61 3.75
N HIS A 121 -10.10 -16.84 3.22
CA HIS A 121 -8.87 -17.43 2.66
C HIS A 121 -8.27 -16.62 1.50
N LEU A 122 -9.08 -15.88 0.73
CA LEU A 122 -8.63 -15.01 -0.35
C LEU A 122 -8.10 -13.67 0.16
N VAL A 123 -8.54 -13.19 1.33
CA VAL A 123 -8.07 -11.92 1.91
C VAL A 123 -6.54 -11.90 2.05
N PHE A 124 -5.95 -13.05 2.40
CA PHE A 124 -4.50 -13.19 2.55
C PHE A 124 -3.74 -13.44 1.24
N SER A 125 -4.44 -13.50 0.11
CA SER A 125 -3.84 -13.73 -1.21
C SER A 125 -3.27 -12.45 -1.80
N GLU A 126 -2.24 -12.58 -2.63
CA GLU A 126 -1.62 -11.44 -3.30
C GLU A 126 -2.56 -10.70 -4.26
N PRO A 127 -3.40 -11.37 -5.08
CA PRO A 127 -4.38 -10.68 -5.93
C PRO A 127 -5.32 -9.77 -5.13
N TRP A 128 -5.83 -10.24 -3.97
CA TRP A 128 -6.70 -9.46 -3.11
C TRP A 128 -5.98 -8.24 -2.52
N GLN A 129 -4.80 -8.46 -1.93
CA GLN A 129 -4.04 -7.38 -1.31
C GLN A 129 -3.55 -6.34 -2.33
N SER A 130 -3.19 -6.77 -3.54
CA SER A 130 -2.81 -5.87 -4.64
C SER A 130 -3.98 -4.99 -5.10
N GLN A 131 -5.20 -5.54 -5.20
CA GLN A 131 -6.40 -4.76 -5.52
C GLN A 131 -6.67 -3.67 -4.48
N ILE A 132 -6.52 -3.97 -3.19
CA ILE A 132 -6.68 -2.98 -2.11
C ILE A 132 -5.65 -1.85 -2.27
N ARG A 133 -4.36 -2.19 -2.40
CA ARG A 133 -3.29 -1.19 -2.54
C ARG A 133 -3.50 -0.30 -3.78
N GLN A 134 -3.93 -0.88 -4.90
CA GLN A 134 -4.22 -0.11 -6.11
C GLN A 134 -5.42 0.84 -5.92
N ALA A 135 -6.48 0.37 -5.27
CA ALA A 135 -7.65 1.20 -4.98
C ALA A 135 -7.31 2.37 -4.05
N GLU A 136 -6.53 2.12 -2.99
CA GLU A 136 -6.06 3.16 -2.07
C GLU A 136 -5.15 4.17 -2.78
N PHE A 137 -4.19 3.69 -3.57
CA PHE A 137 -3.30 4.54 -4.37
C PHE A 137 -4.11 5.43 -5.33
N ASN A 138 -5.07 4.84 -6.06
CA ASN A 138 -5.92 5.59 -6.99
C ASN A 138 -6.74 6.65 -6.25
N ARG A 139 -7.26 6.35 -5.06
CA ARG A 139 -8.03 7.30 -4.24
C ARG A 139 -7.18 8.51 -3.83
N VAL A 140 -5.97 8.26 -3.32
CA VAL A 140 -5.02 9.33 -2.95
C VAL A 140 -4.62 10.17 -4.15
N LEU A 141 -4.38 9.52 -5.30
CA LEU A 141 -4.02 10.19 -6.53
C LEU A 141 -5.16 11.09 -7.04
N GLU A 142 -6.39 10.59 -7.01
CA GLU A 142 -7.57 11.38 -7.37
C GLU A 142 -7.73 12.61 -6.46
N GLU A 143 -7.65 12.43 -5.14
CA GLU A 143 -7.73 13.53 -4.18
C GLU A 143 -6.64 14.57 -4.43
N THR A 144 -5.41 14.12 -4.70
CA THR A 144 -4.28 14.99 -5.05
C THR A 144 -4.55 15.79 -6.32
N TYR A 145 -5.06 15.15 -7.38
CA TYR A 145 -5.39 15.83 -8.63
C TYR A 145 -6.55 16.80 -8.50
N ARG A 146 -7.62 16.43 -7.78
CA ARG A 146 -8.74 17.33 -7.50
C ARG A 146 -8.27 18.54 -6.70
N SER A 147 -7.41 18.34 -5.70
CA SER A 147 -6.87 19.44 -4.92
C SER A 147 -5.97 20.38 -5.73
N ALA A 148 -5.23 19.87 -6.71
CA ALA A 148 -4.31 20.66 -7.53
C ALA A 148 -4.98 21.39 -8.70
N LEU A 149 -5.97 20.76 -9.34
CA LEU A 149 -6.62 21.27 -10.55
C LEU A 149 -7.98 21.92 -10.26
N GLY A 150 -8.67 21.49 -9.20
CA GLY A 150 -10.10 21.75 -9.02
C GLY A 150 -10.97 20.73 -9.76
N ASP A 151 -12.23 20.63 -9.34
CA ASP A 151 -13.14 19.57 -9.83
C ASP A 151 -13.48 19.69 -11.32
N GLU A 152 -13.61 20.92 -11.84
CA GLU A 152 -13.95 21.15 -13.25
C GLU A 152 -12.80 20.75 -14.18
N ASP A 153 -11.59 21.23 -13.89
CA ASP A 153 -10.40 20.93 -14.68
C ASP A 153 -10.02 19.44 -14.56
N TYR A 154 -10.19 18.83 -13.39
CA TYR A 154 -10.02 17.39 -13.24
C TYR A 154 -11.03 16.60 -14.08
N ALA A 155 -12.30 17.01 -14.09
CA ALA A 155 -13.31 16.39 -14.95
C ALA A 155 -12.97 16.54 -16.44
N GLN A 156 -12.42 17.70 -16.85
CA GLN A 156 -11.93 17.88 -18.21
C GLN A 156 -10.73 16.97 -18.52
N ALA A 157 -9.78 16.83 -17.60
CA ALA A 157 -8.65 15.91 -17.76
C ALA A 157 -9.12 14.46 -17.94
N LEU A 158 -10.15 14.02 -17.20
CA LEU A 158 -10.76 12.71 -17.38
C LEU A 158 -11.43 12.55 -18.75
N ARG A 159 -12.09 13.58 -19.27
CA ARG A 159 -12.65 13.57 -20.64
C ARG A 159 -11.56 13.41 -21.69
N ILE A 160 -10.47 14.16 -21.58
CA ILE A 160 -9.32 14.07 -22.48
C ILE A 160 -8.71 12.66 -22.41
N ARG A 161 -8.50 12.12 -21.21
CA ARG A 161 -7.99 10.76 -21.02
C ARG A 161 -8.88 9.71 -21.71
N SER A 162 -10.20 9.79 -21.49
CA SER A 162 -11.17 8.86 -22.09
C SER A 162 -11.13 8.89 -23.62
N TRP A 163 -11.03 10.09 -24.20
CA TRP A 163 -10.85 10.27 -25.64
C TRP A 163 -9.51 9.69 -26.13
N LEU A 164 -8.41 9.93 -25.42
CA LEU A 164 -7.08 9.41 -25.76
C LEU A 164 -7.00 7.88 -25.73
N GLU A 165 -7.65 7.24 -24.75
CA GLU A 165 -7.69 5.78 -24.62
C GLU A 165 -8.39 5.09 -25.81
N GLN A 166 -9.33 5.77 -26.45
CA GLN A 166 -10.08 5.25 -27.60
C GLN A 166 -9.44 5.61 -28.95
N HIS A 167 -8.42 6.48 -28.95
CA HIS A 167 -7.88 7.02 -30.19
C HIS A 167 -6.77 6.12 -30.79
N PRO A 168 -6.86 5.70 -32.07
CA PRO A 168 -5.87 4.81 -32.71
C PRO A 168 -4.44 5.36 -32.71
N HIS A 169 -4.28 6.68 -32.70
CA HIS A 169 -2.99 7.38 -32.72
C HIS A 169 -2.65 8.07 -31.39
N ARG A 170 -3.05 7.48 -30.26
CA ARG A 170 -2.80 8.01 -28.89
C ARG A 170 -1.39 8.56 -28.69
N ASP A 171 -0.37 7.79 -29.09
CA ASP A 171 1.02 8.15 -28.80
C ASP A 171 1.50 9.38 -29.59
N TYR A 172 1.01 9.57 -30.82
CA TYR A 172 1.27 10.81 -31.59
C TYR A 172 0.60 12.02 -30.94
N ILE A 173 -0.62 11.87 -30.44
CA ILE A 173 -1.32 12.98 -29.76
C ILE A 173 -0.57 13.37 -28.48
N LEU A 174 -0.12 12.39 -27.69
CA LEU A 174 0.69 12.66 -26.49
C LEU A 174 2.01 13.36 -26.83
N SER A 175 2.63 13.01 -27.96
CA SER A 175 3.81 13.74 -28.46
C SER A 175 3.47 15.21 -28.73
N VAL A 176 2.35 15.50 -29.39
CA VAL A 176 1.92 16.88 -29.67
C VAL A 176 1.63 17.64 -28.38
N LEU A 177 0.92 17.04 -27.41
CA LEU A 177 0.57 17.70 -26.14
C LEU A 177 1.80 18.02 -25.27
N ASN A 178 2.86 17.23 -25.36
CA ASN A 178 4.10 17.46 -24.60
C ASN A 178 5.07 18.43 -25.28
N GLN A 179 4.78 18.88 -26.51
CA GLN A 179 5.61 19.91 -27.16
C GLN A 179 5.30 21.28 -26.57
N VAL A 180 6.35 21.99 -26.15
CA VAL A 180 6.24 23.41 -25.81
C VAL A 180 6.10 24.17 -27.13
N PRO A 181 5.00 24.92 -27.36
CA PRO A 181 4.87 25.69 -28.58
C PRO A 181 6.02 26.70 -28.67
N PRO A 182 6.58 26.95 -29.87
CA PRO A 182 7.60 27.97 -30.04
C PRO A 182 7.05 29.31 -29.51
N SER A 183 7.80 29.99 -28.65
CA SER A 183 7.38 31.27 -28.08
C SER A 183 7.20 32.29 -29.20
N GLU A 184 6.01 32.88 -29.33
CA GLU A 184 5.77 34.03 -30.21
C GLU A 184 6.37 35.33 -29.64
N ASP A 185 6.95 35.28 -28.45
CA ASP A 185 7.52 36.43 -27.74
C ASP A 185 9.04 36.50 -27.92
N GLU A 186 9.49 37.29 -28.91
CA GLU A 186 10.91 37.59 -29.17
C GLU A 186 11.61 38.27 -27.98
N SER A 187 10.87 38.79 -26.98
CA SER A 187 11.45 39.56 -25.87
C SER A 187 12.31 38.76 -24.88
N ARG A 188 12.29 37.41 -24.96
CA ARG A 188 13.14 36.52 -24.15
C ARG A 188 14.47 36.14 -24.81
N TYR A 189 14.77 36.64 -26.01
CA TYR A 189 16.08 36.41 -26.64
C TYR A 189 17.16 37.19 -25.87
N ILE A 190 17.82 36.54 -24.92
CA ILE A 190 19.10 37.03 -24.38
C ILE A 190 20.13 36.80 -25.48
N PRO A 191 20.72 37.85 -26.08
CA PRO A 191 21.75 37.65 -27.09
C PRO A 191 22.92 36.94 -26.42
N VAL A 192 23.27 35.74 -26.88
CA VAL A 192 24.52 35.11 -26.50
C VAL A 192 25.63 36.03 -27.01
N PRO A 193 26.50 36.60 -26.14
CA PRO A 193 27.58 37.43 -26.60
C PRO A 193 28.46 36.58 -27.51
N ARG A 194 28.70 37.02 -28.74
CA ARG A 194 29.66 36.39 -29.64
C ARG A 194 30.99 36.29 -28.89
N SER A 195 31.51 35.08 -28.78
CA SER A 195 32.84 34.82 -28.24
C SER A 195 33.84 35.73 -28.95
N VAL A 196 34.48 36.62 -28.18
CA VAL A 196 35.57 37.46 -28.67
C VAL A 196 36.67 36.52 -29.17
N SER A 197 37.06 36.72 -30.43
CA SER A 197 38.12 35.97 -31.10
C SER A 197 39.42 36.01 -30.28
N GLN A 198 40.08 34.86 -30.09
CA GLN A 198 41.28 34.65 -29.27
C GLN A 198 42.57 35.28 -29.85
N ASN A 199 42.53 36.50 -30.39
CA ASN A 199 43.68 37.08 -31.09
C ASN A 199 44.20 38.41 -30.51
N ASP A 200 44.03 38.68 -29.23
CA ASP A 200 44.78 39.77 -28.57
C ASP A 200 45.16 39.37 -27.13
N VAL A 201 46.30 38.69 -26.98
CA VAL A 201 47.00 38.55 -25.70
C VAL A 201 48.29 39.36 -25.77
N PRO A 202 48.43 40.47 -25.03
CA PRO A 202 49.71 41.11 -24.80
C PRO A 202 50.57 40.23 -23.89
N LYS A 203 51.80 39.94 -24.32
CA LYS A 203 52.81 39.28 -23.48
C LYS A 203 53.34 40.27 -22.46
N GLU A 204 53.16 40.01 -21.18
CA GLU A 204 54.01 40.57 -20.12
C GLU A 204 54.38 39.50 -19.09
N GLU A 205 55.68 39.45 -18.81
CA GLU A 205 56.36 38.53 -17.91
C GLU A 205 56.16 38.94 -16.44
N ALA A 206 55.85 37.99 -15.56
CA ALA A 206 56.10 38.17 -14.12
C ALA A 206 56.24 36.82 -13.38
N SER A 207 57.50 36.43 -13.19
CA SER A 207 58.09 35.88 -11.96
C SER A 207 57.12 35.52 -10.82
N TYR A 208 57.01 34.23 -10.49
CA TYR A 208 56.51 33.78 -9.19
C TYR A 208 57.49 32.79 -8.53
N GLN A 209 57.91 33.15 -7.30
CA GLN A 209 58.77 32.39 -6.42
C GLN A 209 57.98 31.28 -5.70
N HIS A 210 58.58 30.09 -5.59
CA HIS A 210 58.06 28.98 -4.78
C HIS A 210 58.33 29.18 -3.28
N PRO A 211 57.42 28.70 -2.42
CA PRO A 211 57.86 28.08 -1.18
C PRO A 211 57.34 26.64 -0.99
N VAL A 212 58.29 25.86 -0.51
CA VAL A 212 58.32 24.46 -0.06
C VAL A 212 57.19 24.06 0.88
N ALA A 213 56.59 22.89 0.65
CA ALA A 213 55.80 22.17 1.66
C ALA A 213 56.38 20.78 1.88
N SER A 214 56.96 20.59 3.07
CA SER A 214 57.50 19.35 3.60
C SER A 214 56.37 18.54 4.26
N GLY A 215 56.18 17.29 3.86
CA GLY A 215 55.26 16.34 4.50
C GLY A 215 55.76 14.91 4.32
N GLN A 216 56.47 14.41 5.34
CA GLN A 216 57.00 13.05 5.39
C GLN A 216 55.86 12.05 5.67
N GLY A 217 55.68 11.07 4.78
CA GLY A 217 54.85 9.90 5.01
C GLY A 217 55.66 8.79 5.69
N HIS A 218 55.28 8.42 6.91
CA HIS A 218 55.81 7.24 7.59
C HIS A 218 55.10 5.97 7.10
N ASN A 219 55.87 5.10 6.44
CA ASN A 219 55.58 3.69 6.27
C ASN A 219 56.00 2.92 7.53
N SER A 220 55.19 1.95 7.95
CA SER A 220 55.67 0.78 8.69
C SER A 220 54.77 -0.44 8.46
N PRO A 221 55.33 -1.67 8.53
CA PRO A 221 54.84 -2.82 7.80
C PRO A 221 54.10 -3.84 8.69
N ILE A 222 53.31 -4.69 8.03
CA ILE A 222 52.67 -5.88 8.57
C ILE A 222 53.70 -7.02 8.58
N THR A 223 53.97 -7.57 9.77
CA THR A 223 54.70 -8.83 9.95
C THR A 223 53.74 -10.03 10.05
N ALA A 224 54.28 -11.17 9.62
CA ALA A 224 53.75 -12.53 9.63
C ALA A 224 53.38 -13.07 11.01
#